data_AF-A0A813QJ71-F1
#
_entry.id   AF-A0A813QJ71-F1
#
_cell.length_a   1.000
_cell.length_b   1.000
_cell.length_c   1.000
_cell.angle_alpha   90.00
_cell.angle_beta   90.00
_cell.angle_gamma   90.00
#
_symmetry.space_group_name_H-M   'P 1'
#
loop_
_entity.id
_entity.type
_entity.pdbx_description
1 polymer ?
#
loop_
_entity_poly.entity_id
_entity_poly.type
_entity_poly.pdbx_seq_one_letter_code
_entity_poly.pdbx_strand_id
1 'polypeptide(L)'
;MLLCSIRYCSTFQAYLQERDHLRMALLFNQYSIKFIDQKFNRVLEKFNILQAFTSTNYDTIQLQIINSPIKVKEPINYGQSMFVHFTYCSSMKSFPEKFISFGINTCKHVIHE
;
A
#
# COMPACT_ATOMS: atom_id res chain seq x y z
N MET A 1 3.15 4.46 -1.03
CA MET A 1 3.89 5.72 -0.87
C MET A 1 5.14 5.77 -1.74
N LEU A 2 6.08 4.82 -1.67
CA LEU A 2 7.29 4.84 -2.54
C LEU A 2 6.99 4.99 -4.04
N LEU A 3 5.98 4.26 -4.55
CA LEU A 3 5.54 4.41 -5.95
C LEU A 3 5.04 5.83 -6.27
N CYS A 4 4.38 6.49 -5.32
CA CYS A 4 3.93 7.87 -5.48
C CYS A 4 5.13 8.81 -5.56
N SER A 5 6.14 8.60 -4.69
CA SER A 5 7.38 9.37 -4.73
C SER A 5 8.05 9.27 -6.11
N ILE A 6 8.17 8.05 -6.66
CA ILE A 6 8.76 7.89 -8.00
C ILE A 6 7.90 8.54 -9.10
N ARG A 7 6.56 8.52 -8.97
CA ARG A 7 5.65 9.10 -9.98
C ARG A 7 5.59 10.63 -9.97
N TYR A 8 5.73 11.26 -8.80
CA TYR A 8 5.46 12.68 -8.64
C TYR A 8 6.72 13.54 -8.40
N CYS A 9 7.83 12.95 -7.95
CA CYS A 9 9.07 13.69 -7.80
C CYS A 9 9.67 13.98 -9.19
N SER A 10 9.72 15.26 -9.57
CA SER A 10 10.24 15.72 -10.87
C SER A 10 11.76 15.65 -11.00
N THR A 11 12.49 15.47 -9.91
CA THR A 11 13.95 15.36 -9.91
C THR A 11 14.42 14.17 -9.08
N PHE A 12 15.57 13.62 -9.44
CA PHE A 12 16.21 12.55 -8.68
C PHE A 12 16.47 12.93 -7.22
N GLN A 13 16.85 14.19 -6.95
CA GLN A 13 17.08 14.66 -5.58
C GLN A 13 15.80 14.71 -4.76
N ALA A 14 14.69 15.22 -5.32
CA ALA A 14 13.40 15.19 -4.64
C ALA A 14 12.96 13.76 -4.31
N TYR A 15 13.21 12.82 -5.23
CA TYR A 15 12.96 11.41 -4.98
C TYR A 15 13.80 10.84 -3.83
N LEU A 16 15.10 11.15 -3.78
CA LEU A 16 15.97 10.68 -2.70
C LEU A 16 15.50 11.19 -1.33
N GLN A 17 15.20 12.49 -1.23
CA GLN A 17 14.68 13.09 -0.02
C GLN A 17 13.41 12.38 0.45
N GLU A 18 12.46 12.16 -0.47
CA GLU A 18 11.19 11.55 -0.12
C GLU A 18 11.31 10.05 0.20
N ARG A 19 12.21 9.34 -0.49
CA ARG A 19 12.55 7.96 -0.14
C ARG A 19 13.12 7.86 1.27
N ASP A 20 13.98 8.80 1.64
CA ASP A 20 14.62 8.80 2.95
C ASP A 20 13.62 9.21 4.05
N HIS A 21 12.72 10.17 3.80
CA HIS A 21 11.58 10.46 4.67
C HIS A 21 10.71 9.23 4.91
N LEU A 22 10.38 8.49 3.85
CA LEU A 22 9.60 7.25 3.98
C LEU A 22 10.32 6.18 4.79
N ARG A 23 11.63 6.01 4.58
CA ARG A 23 12.44 5.08 5.39
C ARG A 23 12.44 5.49 6.85
N MET A 24 12.68 6.77 7.15
CA MET A 24 12.66 7.29 8.51
C MET A 24 11.29 7.09 9.17
N ALA A 25 10.20 7.41 8.48
CA ALA A 25 8.86 7.19 9.00
C ALA A 25 8.57 5.71 9.33
N LEU A 26 9.07 4.78 8.50
CA LEU A 26 8.94 3.34 8.77
C LEU A 26 9.82 2.89 9.94
N LEU A 27 11.03 3.43 10.06
CA LEU A 27 11.92 3.16 11.19
C LEU A 27 11.33 3.67 12.51
N PHE A 28 10.71 4.86 12.51
CA PHE A 28 10.00 5.39 13.67
C PHE A 28 8.83 4.50 14.11
N ASN A 29 8.19 3.81 13.16
CA ASN A 29 7.16 2.81 13.43
C ASN A 29 7.73 1.42 13.79
N GLN A 30 9.02 1.34 14.14
CA GLN A 30 9.71 0.12 14.59
C GLN A 30 9.73 -1.03 13.56
N TYR A 31 9.57 -0.73 12.26
CA TYR A 31 9.78 -1.74 11.22
C TYR A 31 11.28 -2.05 11.09
N SER A 32 11.63 -3.34 10.94
CA SER A 32 13.03 -3.73 10.73
C SER A 32 13.55 -3.26 9.37
N ILE A 33 14.85 -2.92 9.31
CA ILE A 33 15.50 -2.50 8.06
C ILE A 33 15.30 -3.53 6.94
N LYS A 34 15.47 -4.82 7.26
CA LYS A 34 15.26 -5.92 6.32
C LYS A 34 13.85 -5.92 5.73
N PHE A 35 12.84 -5.64 6.56
CA PHE A 35 11.45 -5.55 6.09
C PHE A 35 11.23 -4.35 5.17
N ILE A 36 11.77 -3.19 5.52
CA ILE A 36 11.66 -1.97 4.72
C ILE A 36 12.31 -2.18 3.35
N ASP A 37 13.51 -2.73 3.32
CA ASP A 37 14.25 -3.00 2.09
C ASP A 37 13.52 -4.00 1.20
N GLN A 38 12.98 -5.08 1.78
CA GLN A 38 12.14 -6.03 1.05
C GLN A 38 10.90 -5.37 0.46
N LYS A 39 10.24 -4.47 1.18
CA LYS A 39 9.07 -3.75 0.65
C LYS A 39 9.44 -2.81 -0.49
N PHE A 40 10.57 -2.13 -0.39
CA PHE A 40 11.05 -1.23 -1.44
C PHE A 40 11.45 -2.02 -2.69
N ASN A 41 12.21 -3.10 -2.52
CA ASN A 41 12.62 -3.98 -3.62
C ASN A 41 11.42 -4.60 -4.33
N ARG A 42 10.40 -5.08 -3.60
CA ARG A 42 9.16 -5.59 -4.22
C ARG A 42 8.46 -4.56 -5.09
N VAL A 43 8.51 -3.28 -4.72
CA VAL A 43 7.94 -2.21 -5.57
C VAL A 43 8.73 -2.11 -6.87
N LEU A 44 10.06 -2.13 -6.81
CA LEU A 44 10.94 -2.04 -7.99
C LEU A 44 10.83 -3.26 -8.91
N GLU A 45 10.82 -4.46 -8.32
CA GLU A 45 10.64 -5.73 -9.02
C GLU A 45 9.33 -5.76 -9.82
N LYS A 46 8.25 -5.17 -9.27
CA LYS A 46 6.95 -5.10 -9.94
C LYS A 46 7.00 -4.35 -11.28
N PHE A 47 7.96 -3.44 -11.45
CA PHE A 47 8.17 -2.67 -12.68
C PHE A 47 9.38 -3.16 -13.48
N ASN A 48 9.94 -4.33 -13.16
CA ASN A 48 11.17 -4.87 -13.75
C ASN A 48 12.37 -3.91 -13.67
N ILE A 49 12.48 -3.16 -12.57
CA ILE A 49 13.61 -2.25 -12.34
C ILE A 49 14.69 -3.01 -11.57
N LEU A 50 15.68 -3.51 -12.30
CA LEU A 50 16.81 -4.28 -11.75
C LEU A 50 18.04 -3.40 -11.46
N GLN A 51 18.04 -2.16 -11.93
CA GLN A 51 19.14 -1.22 -11.77
C GLN A 51 18.89 -0.21 -10.64
N ALA A 52 19.96 0.25 -10.00
CA ALA A 52 19.87 1.36 -9.06
C ALA A 52 19.49 2.67 -9.78
N PHE A 53 18.70 3.50 -9.10
CA PHE A 53 18.36 4.83 -9.58
C PHE A 53 19.58 5.75 -9.44
N THR A 54 19.90 6.45 -10.52
CA THR A 54 20.97 7.44 -10.63
C THR A 54 20.38 8.72 -11.23
N SER A 55 21.09 9.83 -11.10
CA SER A 55 20.70 11.09 -11.76
C SER A 55 20.57 10.96 -13.27
N THR A 56 21.28 10.01 -13.89
CA THR A 56 21.29 9.80 -15.35
C THR A 56 20.17 8.90 -15.86
N ASN A 57 19.62 8.02 -15.02
CA ASN A 57 18.59 7.06 -15.43
C ASN A 57 17.22 7.30 -14.77
N TYR A 58 17.13 8.26 -13.84
CA TYR A 58 15.90 8.51 -13.08
C TYR A 58 14.70 8.80 -13.99
N ASP A 59 14.86 9.72 -14.95
CA ASP A 59 13.77 10.16 -15.82
C ASP A 59 13.23 9.03 -16.71
N THR A 60 14.13 8.18 -17.23
CA THR A 60 13.75 7.05 -18.08
C THR A 60 13.00 5.98 -17.28
N ILE A 61 13.47 5.67 -16.07
CA ILE A 61 12.78 4.74 -15.16
C ILE A 61 11.43 5.30 -14.73
N GLN A 62 11.37 6.60 -14.41
CA GLN A 62 10.13 7.27 -14.02
C GLN A 62 9.09 7.19 -15.14
N LEU A 63 9.48 7.49 -16.38
CA LEU A 63 8.59 7.38 -17.54
C LEU A 63 8.10 5.95 -17.74
N GLN A 64 8.95 4.94 -17.57
CA GLN A 64 8.53 3.53 -17.61
C GLN A 64 7.45 3.21 -16.56
N ILE A 65 7.58 3.74 -15.34
CA ILE A 65 6.60 3.55 -14.27
C ILE A 65 5.29 4.30 -14.54
N ILE A 66 5.36 5.53 -15.07
CA ILE A 66 4.19 6.34 -15.41
C ILE A 66 3.41 5.69 -16.54
N ASN A 67 4.13 5.24 -17.58
CA ASN A 67 3.54 4.61 -18.77
C ASN A 67 3.17 3.14 -18.58
N SER A 68 3.48 2.55 -17.41
CA SER A 68 3.10 1.17 -17.12
C SER A 68 1.58 1.00 -17.25
N PRO A 69 1.11 -0.08 -17.91
CA PRO A 69 -0.31 -0.30 -18.10
C PRO A 69 -0.99 -0.38 -16.74
N ILE A 70 -1.98 0.49 -16.54
CA ILE A 70 -2.82 0.45 -15.36
C ILE A 70 -3.55 -0.89 -15.40
N LYS A 71 -3.23 -1.80 -14.47
CA LYS A 71 -4.05 -2.99 -14.26
C LYS A 71 -5.45 -2.50 -13.94
N VAL A 72 -6.35 -2.59 -14.92
CA VAL A 72 -7.77 -2.32 -14.76
C VAL A 72 -8.22 -3.25 -13.65
N LYS A 73 -8.67 -2.69 -12.53
CA LYS A 73 -9.26 -3.50 -11.48
C LYS A 73 -10.42 -4.25 -12.12
N GLU A 74 -10.41 -5.57 -12.02
CA GLU A 74 -11.55 -6.36 -12.44
C GLU A 74 -12.80 -5.83 -11.73
N PRO A 75 -13.93 -5.72 -12.43
CA PRO A 75 -15.18 -5.27 -11.82
C PRO A 75 -15.48 -6.21 -10.65
N ILE A 76 -15.63 -5.64 -9.46
CA ILE A 76 -15.99 -6.39 -8.26
C ILE A 76 -17.36 -7.01 -8.50
N ASN A 77 -17.45 -8.35 -8.50
CA ASN A 77 -18.72 -9.04 -8.58
C ASN A 77 -19.43 -8.94 -7.22
N TYR A 78 -20.22 -7.88 -7.05
CA TYR A 78 -21.02 -7.63 -5.85
C TYR A 78 -22.06 -8.71 -5.55
N GLY A 79 -22.32 -9.65 -6.48
CA GLY A 79 -23.23 -10.78 -6.27
C GLY A 79 -22.63 -11.92 -5.45
N GLN A 80 -21.30 -12.00 -5.31
CA GLN A 80 -20.62 -13.15 -4.66
C GLN A 80 -19.77 -12.78 -3.43
N SER A 81 -19.19 -11.58 -3.38
CA SER A 81 -18.36 -11.17 -2.24
C SER A 81 -18.46 -9.68 -1.97
N MET A 82 -19.13 -9.33 -0.87
CA MET A 82 -19.15 -7.99 -0.32
C MET A 82 -18.25 -7.97 0.92
N PHE A 83 -17.14 -7.26 0.85
CA PHE A 83 -16.33 -6.98 2.04
C PHE A 83 -16.85 -5.71 2.69
N VAL A 84 -17.64 -5.86 3.76
CA VAL A 84 -18.11 -4.74 4.56
C VAL A 84 -17.12 -4.54 5.72
N HIS A 85 -16.43 -3.39 5.73
CA HIS A 85 -15.60 -3.00 6.85
C HIS A 85 -16.44 -2.21 7.85
N PHE A 86 -16.70 -2.80 9.02
CA PHE A 86 -17.33 -2.10 10.13
C PHE A 86 -16.25 -1.54 11.05
N THR A 87 -16.16 -0.21 11.15
CA THR A 87 -15.37 0.45 12.19
C THR A 87 -16.29 0.72 13.37
N TYR A 88 -16.14 -0.05 14.45
CA TYR A 88 -16.93 0.13 15.66
C TYR A 88 -16.41 1.35 16.44
N CYS A 89 -17.18 2.44 16.44
CA CYS A 89 -16.98 3.54 17.38
C CYS A 89 -17.69 3.21 18.71
N SER A 90 -17.14 3.68 19.83
CA SER A 90 -17.68 3.46 21.20
C SER A 90 -19.12 3.96 21.39
N SER A 91 -19.61 4.83 20.51
CA SER A 91 -21.00 5.30 20.43
C SER A 91 -21.99 4.31 19.79
N MET A 92 -21.53 3.20 19.20
CA MET A 92 -22.40 2.20 18.54
C MET A 92 -23.08 1.21 19.50
N LYS A 93 -23.00 1.42 20.82
CA LYS A 93 -23.76 0.61 21.81
C LYS A 93 -25.28 0.62 21.56
N SER A 94 -25.80 1.60 20.81
CA SER A 94 -27.20 1.75 20.44
C SER A 94 -27.55 1.21 19.05
N PHE A 95 -26.63 0.53 18.35
CA PHE A 95 -26.91 0.01 17.01
C PHE A 95 -27.86 -1.20 17.09
N PRO A 96 -28.95 -1.22 16.31
CA PRO A 96 -30.01 -2.23 16.46
C PRO A 96 -29.51 -3.64 16.13
N GLU A 97 -29.78 -4.59 17.05
CA GLU A 97 -29.38 -6.01 16.98
C GLU A 97 -29.72 -6.71 15.67
N LYS A 98 -30.71 -6.22 14.91
CA LYS A 98 -31.11 -6.80 13.62
C LYS A 98 -29.98 -6.87 12.59
N PHE A 99 -28.99 -5.98 12.67
CA PHE A 99 -27.83 -6.00 11.77
C PHE A 99 -26.85 -7.15 12.03
N ILE A 100 -26.84 -7.73 13.23
CA ILE A 100 -25.97 -8.87 13.58
C ILE A 100 -26.46 -10.15 12.88
N SER A 101 -27.76 -10.25 12.58
CA SER A 101 -28.37 -11.46 12.01
C SER A 101 -28.18 -11.63 10.49
N PHE A 102 -27.81 -10.58 9.75
CA PHE A 102 -27.54 -10.66 8.31
C PHE A 102 -26.05 -10.94 8.05
N GLY A 103 -25.67 -12.22 8.13
CA GLY A 103 -24.48 -12.71 7.43
C GLY A 103 -23.16 -12.59 8.17
N ILE A 104 -23.12 -12.89 9.47
CA ILE A 104 -21.87 -13.00 10.22
C ILE A 104 -21.49 -14.49 10.37
N ASN A 105 -20.89 -15.06 9.32
CA ASN A 105 -19.87 -16.10 9.50
C ASN A 105 -18.53 -15.37 9.65
N THR A 106 -18.32 -14.71 10.80
CA THR A 106 -17.03 -14.11 11.11
C THR A 106 -16.02 -15.23 11.36
N CYS A 107 -14.98 -15.26 10.53
CA CYS A 107 -13.72 -15.89 10.87
C CYS A 107 -13.27 -15.33 12.23
N LYS A 108 -13.43 -16.14 13.30
CA LYS A 108 -12.73 -15.95 14.56
C LYS A 108 -11.23 -16.16 14.31
N HIS A 109 -10.52 -15.11 13.92
CA HIS A 109 -9.10 -15.04 14.23
C HIS A 109 -8.99 -14.46 15.64
N VAL A 110 -8.91 -15.39 16.59
CA VAL A 110 -8.52 -15.13 17.97
C VAL A 110 -7.10 -14.58 17.94
N ILE A 111 -6.94 -13.31 18.30
CA ILE A 111 -5.67 -12.78 18.79
C ILE A 111 -5.62 -13.22 20.25
N HIS A 112 -4.82 -14.25 20.55
CA HIS A 112 -4.40 -14.52 21.91
C HIS A 112 -3.27 -13.55 22.24
N GLU A 113 -3.49 -12.77 23.30
CA GLU A 113 -2.45 -12.12 24.11
C GLU A 113 -1.46 -13.16 24.65
#